data_AF-A0AAT9TNW0-F1
#
_entry.id   AF-A0AAT9TNW0-F1
#
_cell.length_a   1.000
_cell.length_b   1.000
_cell.length_c   1.000
_cell.angle_alpha   90.00
_cell.angle_beta   90.00
_cell.angle_gamma   90.00
#
_symmetry.space_group_name_H-M   'P 1'
#
loop_
_entity.id
_entity.type
_entity.pdbx_description
1 polymer ?
#
loop_
_entity_poly.entity_id
_entity_poly.type
_entity_poly.pdbx_seq_one_letter_code
_entity_poly.pdbx_strand_id
1 'polypeptide(L)' 'MDPAPTGPSTVVAAEGQLGTEAGEVRVFTQDGYLSWLEVCSWNDDIEVTFAAARHWLQTRS' A
#
# COMPACT_ATOMS: atom_id res chain seq x y z
N MET A 1 2.65 15.81 -10.61
CA MET A 1 3.24 14.94 -9.58
C MET A 1 3.73 13.72 -10.30
N ASP A 2 5.04 13.57 -10.43
CA ASP A 2 5.61 12.33 -10.95
C ASP A 2 5.82 11.36 -9.79
N PRO A 3 5.49 10.06 -9.97
CA PRO A 3 5.76 9.06 -8.94
C PRO A 3 7.25 9.02 -8.62
N ALA A 4 7.60 8.76 -7.35
CA ALA A 4 8.99 8.70 -6.93
C ALA A 4 9.76 7.66 -7.78
N PRO A 5 11.01 7.92 -8.17
CA PRO A 5 11.76 7.02 -9.02
C PRO A 5 11.98 5.69 -8.29
N THR A 6 11.29 4.63 -8.72
CA THR A 6 11.62 3.26 -8.34
C THR A 6 12.90 2.89 -9.08
N GLY A 7 14.02 2.79 -8.36
CA GLY A 7 15.30 2.36 -8.94
C GLY A 7 15.18 0.99 -9.65
N PRO A 8 16.15 0.61 -10.49
CA PRO A 8 16.05 -0.55 -11.41
C PRO A 8 15.83 -1.93 -10.75
N SER A 9 15.75 -2.01 -9.43
CA SER A 9 15.51 -3.24 -8.66
C SER A 9 14.23 -3.22 -7.82
N THR A 10 13.48 -2.11 -7.77
CA THR A 10 12.27 -2.02 -6.97
C THR A 10 11.07 -2.52 -7.78
N VAL A 11 10.34 -3.49 -7.24
CA VAL A 11 9.15 -4.08 -7.84
C VAL A 11 8.00 -4.07 -6.85
N VAL A 12 6.78 -3.77 -7.31
CA VAL A 12 5.56 -3.98 -6.51
C VAL A 12 5.28 -5.48 -6.43
N ALA A 13 5.43 -6.06 -5.24
CA ALA A 13 5.22 -7.48 -4.99
C ALA A 13 3.77 -7.84 -4.71
N ALA A 14 2.99 -6.90 -4.17
CA ALA A 14 1.57 -7.08 -3.89
C ALA A 14 0.85 -5.74 -3.78
N GLU A 15 -0.44 -5.76 -4.13
CA GLU A 15 -1.36 -4.63 -3.96
C GLU A 15 -2.67 -5.11 -3.32
N GLY A 16 -3.30 -4.26 -2.52
CA GLY A 16 -4.57 -4.56 -1.88
C GLY A 16 -5.40 -3.32 -1.65
N GLN A 17 -6.69 -3.37 -2.02
CA GLN A 17 -7.60 -2.26 -1.81
C GLN A 17 -8.08 -2.19 -0.36
N LEU A 18 -8.09 -0.98 0.19
CA LEU A 18 -8.51 -0.68 1.55
C LEU A 18 -9.97 -0.23 1.54
N GLY A 19 -10.89 -1.14 1.86
CA GLY A 19 -12.33 -0.86 1.74
C GLY A 19 -12.72 -0.44 0.32
N THR A 20 -13.99 -0.14 0.06
CA THR A 20 -14.41 0.28 -1.28
C THR A 20 -13.89 1.67 -1.66
N GLU A 21 -13.63 2.53 -0.67
CA GLU A 21 -13.39 3.97 -0.91
C GLU A 21 -12.28 4.58 -0.02
N ALA A 22 -11.54 3.78 0.77
CA ALA A 22 -10.55 4.35 1.70
C ALA A 22 -9.17 4.53 1.04
N GLY A 23 -8.76 3.61 0.17
CA GLY A 23 -7.47 3.72 -0.51
C GLY A 23 -6.89 2.39 -0.94
N GLU A 24 -5.56 2.31 -0.95
CA GLU A 24 -4.81 1.11 -1.36
C GLU A 24 -3.52 0.94 -0.56
N VAL A 25 -3.03 -0.29 -0.49
CA VAL A 25 -1.71 -0.64 0.02
C VAL A 25 -0.88 -1.26 -1.08
N ARG A 26 0.37 -0.83 -1.22
CA ARG A 26 1.37 -1.43 -2.10
C ARG A 26 2.58 -1.91 -1.31
N VAL A 27 3.05 -3.11 -1.62
CA VAL A 27 4.23 -3.72 -1.02
C VAL A 27 5.36 -3.72 -2.04
N PHE A 28 6.49 -3.14 -1.70
CA PHE A 28 7.64 -3.04 -2.59
C PHE A 28 8.77 -3.96 -2.13
N THR A 29 9.28 -4.74 -3.08
CA THR A 29 10.48 -5.54 -2.87
C THR A 29 11.66 -4.95 -3.61
N GLN A 30 12.85 -5.07 -3.03
CA GLN A 30 14.12 -4.73 -3.65
C GLN A 30 15.07 -5.91 -3.47
N ASP A 31 15.66 -6.37 -4.56
CA ASP A 31 16.57 -7.53 -4.59
C ASP A 31 15.98 -8.80 -3.93
N GLY A 32 14.65 -8.99 -4.06
CA GLY A 32 13.93 -10.13 -3.51
C GLY A 32 13.53 -10.00 -2.04
N TYR A 33 13.86 -8.90 -1.38
CA TYR A 33 13.50 -8.63 0.02
C TYR A 33 12.46 -7.51 0.12
N LEU A 34 11.60 -7.56 1.15
CA LEU A 34 10.70 -6.45 1.47
C LEU A 34 11.52 -5.19 1.76
N SER A 35 11.28 -4.13 1.01
CA SER A 35 11.98 -2.85 1.16
C SER A 35 11.09 -1.83 1.88
N TRP A 36 9.88 -1.58 1.37
CA TRP A 36 8.91 -0.71 2.05
C TRP A 36 7.46 -1.04 1.67
N LEU A 37 6.54 -0.40 2.38
CA LEU A 37 5.11 -0.48 2.16
C LEU A 37 4.55 0.93 2.09
N GLU A 38 3.71 1.18 1.09
CA GLU A 38 2.99 2.44 0.95
C GLU A 38 1.51 2.22 1.24
N VAL A 39 0.94 3.18 1.96
CA VAL A 39 -0.48 3.25 2.24
C VAL A 39 -0.97 4.55 1.62
N CYS A 40 -1.71 4.46 0.53
CA CYS A 40 -2.25 5.61 -0.17
C CYS A 40 -3.71 5.81 0.23
N SER A 41 -4.05 6.99 0.73
CA SER A 41 -5.44 7.45 0.81
C SER A 41 -5.71 8.36 -0.37
N TRP A 42 -6.86 8.16 -1.01
CA TRP A 42 -7.43 9.12 -1.96
C TRP A 42 -8.72 9.75 -1.41
N ASN A 43 -9.03 9.51 -0.13
CA ASN A 43 -10.22 10.00 0.54
C ASN A 43 -9.83 10.86 1.74
N ASP A 44 -10.09 12.17 1.64
CA ASP A 44 -9.76 13.14 2.68
C ASP A 44 -10.65 13.00 3.93
N ASP A 45 -11.82 12.36 3.80
CA ASP A 45 -12.74 12.11 4.91
C ASP A 45 -12.35 10.86 5.72
N ILE A 46 -11.44 10.02 5.18
CA ILE A 46 -11.02 8.78 5.81
C ILE A 46 -9.52 8.83 6.08
N GLU A 47 -9.17 9.01 7.36
CA GLU A 47 -7.78 8.87 7.79
C GLU A 47 -7.33 7.41 7.67
N VAL A 48 -6.45 7.15 6.70
CA VAL A 48 -5.88 5.83 6.50
C VAL A 48 -4.60 5.69 7.31
N THR A 49 -4.72 5.08 8.47
CA THR A 49 -3.56 4.68 9.30
C THR A 49 -3.11 3.26 8.95
N PHE A 50 -1.85 2.92 9.24
CA PHE A 50 -1.34 1.54 9.07
C PHE A 50 -2.16 0.50 9.84
N ALA A 51 -2.64 0.85 11.04
CA ALA A 51 -3.49 -0.04 11.84
C ALA A 51 -4.86 -0.30 11.19
N ALA A 52 -5.49 0.76 10.64
CA ALA A 52 -6.75 0.64 9.90
C ALA A 52 -6.56 -0.18 8.62
N ALA A 53 -5.50 0.12 7.85
CA ALA A 53 -5.13 -0.65 6.66
C ALA A 53 -4.95 -2.14 6.97
N ARG A 54 -4.24 -2.47 8.05
CA ARG A 54 -4.07 -3.86 8.50
C ARG A 54 -5.39 -4.51 8.86
N HIS A 55 -6.31 -3.80 9.52
CA HIS A 55 -7.63 -4.33 9.86
C HIS A 55 -8.49 -4.61 8.63
N TRP A 56 -8.43 -3.76 7.60
CA TRP A 56 -9.18 -3.97 6.35
C TRP A 56 -8.58 -5.07 5.47
N LEU A 57 -7.25 -5.23 5.47
CA LEU A 57 -6.56 -6.30 4.74
C LEU A 57 -6.65 -7.66 5.43
N GLN A 58 -7.07 -7.71 6.70
CA GLN A 58 -7.45 -8.96 7.33
C GLN A 58 -8.71 -9.46 6.64
N THR A 59 -8.55 -10.38 5.69
CA THR A 59 -9.64 -11.16 5.13
C THR A 59 -10.48 -11.69 6.29
N ARG A 60 -11.78 -11.38 6.29
CA ARG A 60 -12.74 -12.14 7.07
C ARG A 60 -12.60 -13.59 6.59
N SER A 61 -11.97 -14.41 7.44
CA SER A 61 -11.89 -15.86 7.32
C SER A 61 -13.29 -16.46 7.25
#